data_AF-A0A0G0GKU8-F1
#
_entry.id   AF-A0A0G0GKU8-F1
#
_cell.length_a   1.000
_cell.length_b   1.000
_cell.length_c   1.000
_cell.angle_alpha   90.00
_cell.angle_beta   90.00
_cell.angle_gamma   90.00
#
_symmetry.space_group_name_H-M   'P 1'
#
loop_
_entity.id
_entity.type
_entity.pdbx_description
1 polymer ?
#
loop_
_entity_poly.entity_id
_entity_poly.type
_entity_poly.pdbx_seq_one_letter_code
_entity_poly.pdbx_strand_id
1 'polypeptide(L)'
;MGIEGMTGKNLFFFMGGVREIPVIRDGYYRAQASFGVAITAGSFGATMLPLFIYTTISSDGRLWGAIGIIACLAITITSYSSGPILGLIAGITAWMCWFLRTRMSAIRWAIVGFFIILQLMMNPPIWFIFSKISAITGGDGWHRSNLIDQFVNHFKNWWLMGMSLEKTGNWAATRLESGSVDVTNEYVSLGIRGGLISVFLFIRLIVKCYRSLGASMQVARGDLINGKQNELLLWGIGCTLFTHVVNITAVRYWDQMFVIWYMTLALVSSMTAYFLQVKFKEYMKGVKISNIYSMDNDIMSKERKTPLIVD
;
A
#
# COMPACT_ATOMS: atom_id res chain seq x y z
N MET A 1 5.81 19.34 13.10
CA MET A 1 5.01 18.32 13.81
C MET A 1 5.43 18.15 15.27
N GLY A 2 6.71 17.86 15.59
CA GLY A 2 7.14 17.77 17.01
C GLY A 2 6.82 19.03 17.83
N ILE A 3 7.29 20.20 17.36
CA ILE A 3 6.99 21.50 17.98
C ILE A 3 5.48 21.73 18.04
N GLU A 4 4.77 21.52 16.93
CA GLU A 4 3.32 21.68 16.82
C GLU A 4 2.54 20.83 17.85
N GLY A 5 2.95 19.57 18.06
CA GLY A 5 2.33 18.68 19.03
C GLY A 5 2.60 19.08 20.49
N MET A 6 3.68 19.83 20.76
CA MET A 6 4.02 20.33 22.10
C MET A 6 3.40 21.70 22.39
N THR A 7 3.38 22.60 21.41
CA THR A 7 2.99 24.00 21.59
C THR A 7 1.56 24.29 21.18
N GLY A 8 0.91 23.38 20.44
CA GLY A 8 -0.40 23.63 19.84
C GLY A 8 -0.37 24.68 18.74
N LYS A 9 0.80 24.99 18.17
CA LYS A 9 0.94 25.95 17.06
C LYS A 9 1.48 25.28 15.81
N ASN A 10 0.67 25.27 14.75
CA ASN A 10 1.11 24.82 13.43
C ASN A 10 1.94 25.90 12.75
N LEU A 11 3.23 25.61 12.56
CA LEU A 11 4.17 26.53 11.92
C LEU A 11 3.85 26.79 10.45
N PHE A 12 3.05 25.96 9.79
CA PHE A 12 2.69 26.14 8.38
C PHE A 12 1.43 26.99 8.16
N PHE A 13 0.76 27.42 9.23
CA PHE A 13 -0.48 28.21 9.15
C PHE A 13 -0.34 29.48 8.29
N PHE A 14 0.81 30.16 8.36
CA PHE A 14 1.05 31.39 7.59
C PHE A 14 1.02 31.18 6.06
N MET A 15 1.22 29.95 5.58
CA MET A 15 1.16 29.62 4.16
C MET A 15 -0.28 29.46 3.63
N GLY A 16 -1.28 29.47 4.54
CA GLY A 16 -2.66 29.12 4.21
C GLY A 16 -2.86 27.60 4.05
N GLY A 17 -4.13 27.16 4.10
CA GLY A 17 -4.50 25.76 3.84
C GLY A 17 -4.41 24.80 5.03
N VAL A 18 -3.89 25.22 6.18
CA VAL A 18 -3.90 24.47 7.45
C VAL A 18 -4.34 25.36 8.61
N ARG A 19 -4.77 24.76 9.73
CA ARG A 19 -5.24 25.49 10.92
C ARG A 19 -4.05 25.96 11.77
N GLU A 20 -4.13 27.14 12.38
CA GLU A 20 -3.13 27.63 13.35
C GLU A 20 -3.03 26.72 14.57
N ILE A 21 -4.19 26.37 15.12
CA ILE A 21 -4.31 25.47 16.27
C ILE A 21 -4.72 24.09 15.75
N PRO A 22 -3.91 23.04 15.99
CA PRO A 22 -4.25 21.68 15.61
C PRO A 22 -5.53 21.19 16.29
N VAL A 23 -6.21 20.23 15.66
CA VAL A 23 -7.37 19.59 16.26
C VAL A 23 -6.95 18.87 17.55
N ILE A 24 -7.69 19.12 18.63
CA ILE A 24 -7.48 18.43 19.92
C ILE A 24 -8.32 17.16 19.94
N ARG A 25 -7.72 16.05 20.36
CA ARG A 25 -8.40 14.77 20.59
C ARG A 25 -7.86 14.12 21.85
N ASP A 26 -8.76 13.71 22.74
CA ASP A 26 -8.41 13.05 24.00
C ASP A 26 -7.40 13.85 24.84
N GLY A 27 -7.44 15.19 24.75
CA GLY A 27 -6.51 16.11 25.44
C GLY A 27 -5.18 16.37 24.73
N TYR A 28 -4.93 15.77 23.56
CA TYR A 28 -3.67 15.92 22.81
C TYR A 28 -3.85 16.67 21.50
N TYR A 29 -2.84 17.46 21.12
CA TYR A 29 -2.76 18.11 19.81
C TYR A 29 -2.44 17.08 18.72
N ARG A 30 -3.28 17.01 17.69
CA ARG A 30 -3.04 16.18 16.50
C ARG A 30 -2.25 16.97 15.47
N ALA A 31 -0.92 16.88 15.53
CA ALA A 31 -0.07 17.61 14.61
C ALA A 31 -0.28 17.16 13.15
N GLN A 32 -0.31 18.10 12.21
CA GLN A 32 -0.49 17.83 10.78
C GLN A 32 0.57 18.50 9.89
N ALA A 33 1.38 19.42 10.42
CA ALA A 33 2.28 20.25 9.62
C ALA A 33 1.56 20.85 8.40
N SER A 34 2.11 20.67 7.20
CA SER A 34 1.52 21.16 5.95
C SER A 34 0.43 20.25 5.36
N PHE A 35 0.14 19.09 5.96
CA PHE A 35 -0.91 18.19 5.46
C PHE A 35 -2.30 18.71 5.78
N GLY A 36 -3.28 18.27 5.00
CA GLY A 36 -4.68 18.64 5.18
C GLY A 36 -5.23 18.18 6.53
N VAL A 37 -4.83 16.99 7.00
CA VAL A 37 -5.20 16.44 8.30
C VAL A 37 -4.05 15.65 8.94
N ALA A 38 -4.10 15.51 10.26
CA ALA A 38 -3.09 14.75 10.99
C ALA A 38 -3.00 13.27 10.54
N ILE A 39 -4.12 12.66 10.14
CA ILE A 39 -4.16 11.26 9.66
C ILE A 39 -3.29 11.05 8.41
N THR A 40 -3.34 11.94 7.42
CA THR A 40 -2.51 11.83 6.21
C THR A 40 -1.05 12.15 6.51
N ALA A 41 -0.77 13.14 7.37
CA ALA A 41 0.58 13.44 7.85
C ALA A 41 1.23 12.24 8.53
N GLY A 42 0.52 11.61 9.48
CA GLY A 42 1.01 10.41 10.15
C GLY A 42 1.18 9.25 9.17
N SER A 43 0.26 9.09 8.21
CA SER A 43 0.35 8.04 7.18
C SER A 43 1.60 8.19 6.32
N PHE A 44 2.02 9.42 6.02
CA PHE A 44 3.28 9.70 5.34
C PHE A 44 4.47 9.16 6.15
N GLY A 45 4.58 9.51 7.44
CA GLY A 45 5.65 8.98 8.31
C GLY A 45 5.66 7.45 8.35
N ALA A 46 4.50 6.84 8.54
CA ALA A 46 4.36 5.38 8.59
C ALA A 46 4.79 4.68 7.28
N THR A 47 4.42 5.25 6.13
CA THR A 47 4.69 4.65 4.80
C THR A 47 6.14 4.82 4.35
N MET A 48 6.80 5.89 4.76
CA MET A 48 8.22 6.13 4.43
C MET A 48 9.18 5.33 5.32
N LEU A 49 8.79 5.02 6.56
CA LEU A 49 9.66 4.29 7.50
C LEU A 49 10.28 3.01 6.91
N PRO A 50 9.53 2.12 6.23
CA PRO A 50 10.11 0.93 5.61
C PRO A 50 11.29 1.21 4.65
N LEU A 51 11.26 2.29 3.86
CA LEU A 51 12.37 2.63 2.98
C LEU A 51 13.59 3.09 3.79
N PHE A 52 13.39 3.87 4.86
CA PHE A 52 14.49 4.31 5.72
C PHE A 52 15.10 3.17 6.55
N ILE A 53 14.34 2.10 6.86
CA ILE A 53 14.92 0.86 7.40
C ILE A 53 15.92 0.29 6.40
N TYR A 54 15.56 0.14 5.12
CA TYR A 54 16.48 -0.31 4.09
C TYR A 54 17.71 0.61 3.99
N THR A 55 17.50 1.93 3.92
CA THR A 55 18.58 2.91 3.82
C THR A 55 19.57 2.79 4.98
N THR A 56 19.09 2.50 6.19
CA THR A 56 19.95 2.28 7.38
C THR A 56 20.84 1.04 7.24
N ILE A 57 20.38 0.02 6.52
CA ILE A 57 21.13 -1.23 6.32
C ILE A 57 22.12 -1.11 5.16
N SER A 58 21.87 -0.22 4.21
CA SER A 58 22.78 0.07 3.09
C SER A 58 24.11 0.69 3.58
N SER A 59 25.22 0.40 2.90
CA SER A 59 26.55 0.87 3.30
C SER A 59 26.67 2.39 3.36
N ASP A 60 26.05 3.07 2.40
CA ASP A 60 26.28 4.51 2.16
C ASP A 60 25.17 5.37 2.79
N GLY A 61 24.08 4.74 3.23
CA GLY A 61 22.87 5.43 3.70
C GLY A 61 22.68 5.45 5.22
N ARG A 62 23.56 4.84 6.02
CA ARG A 62 23.31 4.55 7.44
C ARG A 62 22.80 5.74 8.25
N LEU A 63 23.52 6.87 8.18
CA LEU A 63 23.17 8.09 8.93
C LEU A 63 21.81 8.65 8.49
N TRP A 64 21.60 8.78 7.19
CA TRP A 64 20.35 9.31 6.62
C TRP A 64 19.17 8.39 6.87
N GLY A 65 19.39 7.08 6.86
CA GLY A 65 18.41 6.07 7.26
C GLY A 65 17.98 6.26 8.72
N ALA A 66 18.94 6.41 9.64
CA ALA A 66 18.65 6.60 11.06
C ALA A 66 17.87 7.90 11.31
N ILE A 67 18.30 9.01 10.70
CA ILE A 67 17.59 10.30 10.76
C ILE A 67 16.17 10.16 10.20
N GLY A 68 16.02 9.48 9.06
CA GLY A 68 14.73 9.23 8.43
C GLY A 68 13.78 8.40 9.29
N ILE A 69 14.28 7.36 9.97
CA ILE A 69 13.51 6.55 10.92
C ILE A 69 13.00 7.43 12.07
N ILE A 70 13.88 8.21 12.70
CA ILE A 70 13.52 9.10 13.82
C ILE A 70 12.45 10.10 13.37
N ALA A 71 12.63 10.71 12.19
CA ALA A 71 11.66 11.64 11.63
C ALA A 71 10.30 10.96 11.35
N CYS A 72 10.29 9.78 10.75
CA CYS A 72 9.07 9.02 10.46
C CYS A 72 8.31 8.63 11.74
N LEU A 73 9.03 8.20 12.77
CA LEU A 73 8.45 7.90 14.09
C LEU A 73 7.85 9.15 14.72
N ALA A 74 8.59 10.26 14.75
CA ALA A 74 8.11 11.53 15.29
C ALA A 74 6.86 12.02 14.56
N ILE A 75 6.85 12.01 13.23
CA ILE A 75 5.69 12.38 12.39
C ILE A 75 4.47 11.51 12.72
N THR A 76 4.66 10.19 12.77
CA THR A 76 3.56 9.25 13.00
C THR A 76 2.97 9.42 14.41
N ILE A 77 3.83 9.47 15.43
CA ILE A 77 3.40 9.56 16.83
C ILE A 77 2.72 10.90 17.11
N THR A 78 3.31 12.01 16.67
CA THR A 78 2.77 13.36 16.91
C THR A 78 1.48 13.65 16.14
N SER A 79 1.15 12.84 15.11
CA SER A 79 -0.17 12.90 14.46
C SER A 79 -1.33 12.46 15.35
N TYR A 80 -1.03 11.74 16.44
CA TYR A 80 -1.98 11.22 17.42
C TYR A 80 -3.21 10.60 16.74
N SER A 81 -2.95 9.55 15.95
CA SER A 81 -3.94 8.92 15.08
C SER A 81 -3.73 7.41 14.99
N SER A 82 -4.77 6.63 15.29
CA SER A 82 -4.67 5.16 15.31
C SER A 82 -4.46 4.52 13.94
N GLY A 83 -4.91 5.17 12.85
CA GLY A 83 -4.68 4.68 11.49
C GLY A 83 -3.19 4.61 11.13
N PRO A 84 -2.48 5.76 11.15
CA PRO A 84 -1.03 5.83 10.98
C PRO A 84 -0.23 4.91 11.89
N ILE A 85 -0.61 4.79 13.16
CA ILE A 85 0.06 3.88 14.11
C ILE A 85 -0.12 2.42 13.70
N LEU A 86 -1.32 2.02 13.27
CA LEU A 86 -1.56 0.68 12.75
C LEU A 86 -0.73 0.42 11.48
N GLY A 87 -0.65 1.39 10.56
CA GLY A 87 0.22 1.33 9.39
C GLY A 87 1.69 1.19 9.74
N LEU A 88 2.17 1.95 10.73
CA LEU A 88 3.54 1.88 11.23
C LEU A 88 3.88 0.49 11.76
N ILE A 89 3.03 -0.05 12.64
CA ILE A 89 3.18 -1.39 13.20
C ILE A 89 3.17 -2.44 12.08
N ALA A 90 2.25 -2.30 11.13
CA ALA A 90 2.15 -3.19 9.97
C ALA A 90 3.43 -3.15 9.11
N GLY A 91 3.98 -1.97 8.84
CA GLY A 91 5.22 -1.80 8.08
C GLY A 91 6.44 -2.41 8.76
N ILE A 92 6.58 -2.19 10.09
CA ILE A 92 7.65 -2.81 10.89
C ILE A 92 7.49 -4.33 10.92
N THR A 93 6.27 -4.82 11.14
CA THR A 93 5.98 -6.26 11.17
C THR A 93 6.31 -6.91 9.83
N ALA A 94 5.91 -6.30 8.71
CA ALA A 94 6.27 -6.77 7.38
C ALA A 94 7.79 -6.83 7.18
N TRP A 95 8.52 -5.84 7.67
CA TRP A 95 10.00 -5.87 7.66
C TRP A 95 10.57 -7.04 8.47
N MET A 96 10.09 -7.24 9.69
CA MET A 96 10.51 -8.35 10.56
C MET A 96 10.21 -9.71 9.93
N CYS A 97 9.16 -9.81 9.11
CA CYS A 97 8.80 -11.01 8.35
C CYS A 97 9.72 -11.31 7.15
N TRP A 98 10.87 -10.64 7.01
CA TRP A 98 11.86 -10.93 5.95
C TRP A 98 12.23 -12.42 5.83
N PHE A 99 12.27 -13.18 6.93
CA PHE A 99 12.55 -14.61 6.90
C PHE A 99 11.48 -15.43 6.16
N LEU A 100 10.27 -14.90 5.98
CA LEU A 100 9.14 -15.54 5.29
C LEU A 100 9.06 -15.20 3.79
N ARG A 101 9.95 -14.35 3.27
CA ARG A 101 9.91 -13.82 1.88
C ARG A 101 9.88 -14.86 0.75
N THR A 102 10.32 -16.08 1.00
CA THR A 102 10.28 -17.19 0.02
C THR A 102 9.00 -18.02 0.11
N ARG A 103 8.21 -17.86 1.17
CA ARG A 103 7.00 -18.64 1.48
C ARG A 103 5.71 -17.83 1.33
N MET A 104 5.72 -16.78 0.50
CA MET A 104 4.59 -15.86 0.35
C MET A 104 3.28 -16.51 -0.11
N SER A 105 3.35 -17.63 -0.85
CA SER A 105 2.15 -18.42 -1.19
C SER A 105 1.49 -19.01 0.06
N ALA A 106 2.28 -19.62 0.94
CA ALA A 106 1.81 -20.17 2.21
C ALA A 106 1.29 -19.06 3.14
N ILE A 107 2.01 -17.93 3.24
CA ILE A 107 1.57 -16.78 4.03
C ILE A 107 0.22 -16.23 3.54
N ARG A 108 0.04 -16.09 2.22
CA ARG A 108 -1.25 -15.66 1.66
C ARG A 108 -2.39 -16.59 2.05
N TRP A 109 -2.20 -17.89 1.93
CA TRP A 109 -3.23 -18.87 2.32
C TRP A 109 -3.46 -18.91 3.83
N ALA A 110 -2.42 -18.71 4.64
CA ALA A 110 -2.55 -18.58 6.09
C ALA A 110 -3.39 -17.35 6.47
N ILE A 111 -3.20 -16.20 5.81
CA ILE A 111 -4.00 -14.99 6.01
C ILE A 111 -5.48 -15.24 5.62
N VAL A 112 -5.72 -15.90 4.50
CA VAL A 112 -7.09 -16.27 4.08
C VAL A 112 -7.74 -17.19 5.11
N GLY A 113 -7.03 -18.25 5.54
CA GLY A 113 -7.51 -19.16 6.57
C GLY A 113 -7.78 -18.44 7.90
N PHE A 114 -6.89 -17.54 8.31
CA PHE A 114 -7.06 -16.71 9.51
C PHE A 114 -8.34 -15.87 9.44
N PHE A 115 -8.60 -15.17 8.33
CA PHE A 115 -9.82 -14.37 8.19
C PHE A 115 -11.09 -15.22 8.12
N ILE A 116 -11.05 -16.40 7.51
CA ILE A 116 -12.20 -17.33 7.52
C ILE A 116 -12.51 -17.77 8.96
N ILE A 117 -11.49 -18.24 9.70
CA ILE A 117 -11.64 -18.66 11.09
C ILE A 117 -12.16 -17.49 11.94
N LEU A 118 -11.58 -16.30 11.76
CA LEU A 118 -11.98 -15.12 12.48
C LEU A 118 -13.45 -14.74 12.21
N GLN A 119 -13.91 -14.80 10.95
CA GLN A 119 -15.34 -14.58 10.64
C GLN A 119 -16.23 -15.61 11.32
N LEU A 120 -15.83 -16.89 11.36
CA LEU A 120 -16.63 -17.93 12.01
C LEU A 120 -16.71 -17.75 13.54
N MET A 121 -15.69 -17.18 14.16
CA MET A 121 -15.66 -16.86 15.59
C MET A 121 -16.39 -15.54 15.94
N MET A 122 -16.62 -14.68 14.96
CA MET A 122 -17.24 -13.38 15.16
C MET A 122 -18.74 -13.43 14.88
N ASN A 123 -19.55 -13.06 15.88
CA ASN A 123 -20.99 -12.82 15.69
C ASN A 123 -21.27 -11.68 14.69
N PRO A 124 -20.62 -10.49 14.79
CA PRO A 124 -20.78 -9.47 13.76
C PRO A 124 -19.92 -9.79 12.53
N PRO A 125 -20.21 -9.18 11.36
CA PRO A 125 -19.36 -9.29 10.18
C PRO A 125 -17.90 -8.92 10.47
N ILE A 126 -16.95 -9.52 9.74
CA ILE A 126 -15.51 -9.41 10.01
C ILE A 126 -14.97 -7.98 10.00
N TRP A 127 -15.60 -7.06 9.27
CA TRP A 127 -15.22 -5.63 9.28
C TRP A 127 -15.47 -4.94 10.63
N PHE A 128 -16.20 -5.56 11.56
CA PHE A 128 -16.28 -5.12 12.96
C PHE A 128 -14.99 -5.37 13.77
N ILE A 129 -13.96 -5.98 13.15
CA ILE A 129 -12.63 -6.07 13.73
C ILE A 129 -12.03 -4.70 14.02
N PHE A 130 -12.32 -3.66 13.21
CA PHE A 130 -11.83 -2.30 13.47
C PHE A 130 -12.36 -1.74 14.80
N SER A 131 -13.61 -2.04 15.13
CA SER A 131 -14.20 -1.69 16.43
C SER A 131 -13.46 -2.37 17.58
N LYS A 132 -13.15 -3.67 17.45
CA LYS A 132 -12.41 -4.44 18.47
C LYS A 132 -10.96 -3.93 18.64
N ILE A 133 -10.26 -3.64 17.55
CA ILE A 133 -8.90 -3.08 17.59
C ILE A 133 -8.92 -1.70 18.26
N SER A 134 -9.86 -0.83 17.85
CA SER A 134 -9.97 0.52 18.40
C SER A 134 -10.36 0.56 19.87
N ALA A 135 -11.04 -0.47 20.39
CA ALA A 135 -11.30 -0.58 21.83
C ALA A 135 -10.01 -0.76 22.65
N ILE A 136 -8.94 -1.28 22.03
CA ILE A 136 -7.63 -1.48 22.67
C ILE A 136 -6.68 -0.32 22.35
N THR A 137 -6.67 0.14 21.10
CA THR A 137 -5.69 1.12 20.61
C THR A 137 -6.18 2.58 20.66
N GLY A 138 -7.43 2.81 21.05
CA GLY A 138 -8.10 4.08 20.86
C GLY A 138 -8.43 4.38 19.39
N GLY A 139 -9.23 5.42 19.17
CA GLY A 139 -9.72 5.79 17.85
C GLY A 139 -11.23 5.66 17.69
N ASP A 140 -11.71 5.82 16.47
CA ASP A 140 -13.12 5.61 16.12
C ASP A 140 -13.27 4.40 15.18
N GLY A 141 -13.01 3.21 15.74
CA GLY A 141 -13.14 1.96 15.01
C GLY A 141 -14.58 1.58 14.68
N TRP A 142 -15.55 2.06 15.47
CA TRP A 142 -16.95 1.84 15.20
C TRP A 142 -17.39 2.54 13.90
N HIS A 143 -17.01 3.81 13.71
CA HIS A 143 -17.30 4.53 12.47
C HIS A 143 -16.78 3.78 11.24
N ARG A 144 -15.54 3.26 11.29
CA ARG A 144 -14.95 2.49 10.18
C ARG A 144 -15.71 1.21 9.89
N SER A 145 -16.09 0.46 10.92
CA SER A 145 -16.87 -0.77 10.78
C SER A 145 -18.26 -0.49 10.21
N ASN A 146 -18.96 0.50 10.77
CA ASN A 146 -20.27 0.91 10.32
C ASN A 146 -20.25 1.45 8.86
N LEU A 147 -19.21 2.20 8.48
CA LEU A 147 -19.06 2.68 7.10
C LEU A 147 -18.98 1.53 6.09
N ILE A 148 -18.21 0.47 6.39
CA ILE A 148 -18.13 -0.73 5.56
C ILE A 148 -19.48 -1.47 5.56
N ASP A 149 -20.14 -1.54 6.70
CA ASP A 149 -21.45 -2.17 6.82
C ASP A 149 -22.50 -1.50 5.94
N GLN A 150 -22.59 -0.16 6.00
CA GLN A 150 -23.48 0.63 5.16
C GLN A 150 -23.13 0.52 3.68
N PHE A 151 -21.84 0.48 3.34
CA PHE A 151 -21.38 0.25 1.98
C PHE A 151 -21.87 -1.09 1.43
N VAL A 152 -21.80 -2.17 2.22
CA VAL A 152 -22.31 -3.49 1.83
C VAL A 152 -23.85 -3.49 1.74
N ASN A 153 -24.54 -2.95 2.73
CA ASN A 153 -26.01 -2.91 2.76
C ASN A 153 -26.62 -2.10 1.61
N HIS A 154 -25.90 -1.09 1.11
CA HIS A 154 -26.30 -0.27 -0.02
C HIS A 154 -25.68 -0.68 -1.36
N PHE A 155 -25.16 -1.92 -1.48
CA PHE A 155 -24.49 -2.42 -2.70
C PHE A 155 -25.27 -2.10 -3.99
N LYS A 156 -26.58 -2.35 -4.01
CA LYS A 156 -27.45 -2.11 -5.19
C LYS A 156 -27.43 -0.66 -5.68
N ASN A 157 -27.15 0.30 -4.80
CA ASN A 157 -27.19 1.72 -5.14
C ASN A 157 -25.93 2.21 -5.84
N TRP A 158 -24.79 1.55 -5.65
CA TRP A 158 -23.49 2.04 -6.15
C TRP A 158 -22.73 1.03 -7.02
N TRP A 159 -23.06 -0.25 -7.01
CA TRP A 159 -22.18 -1.28 -7.60
C TRP A 159 -21.83 -1.08 -9.09
N LEU A 160 -22.72 -0.49 -9.91
CA LEU A 160 -22.48 -0.38 -11.35
C LEU A 160 -21.61 0.84 -11.71
N MET A 161 -22.04 2.05 -11.33
CA MET A 161 -21.39 3.32 -11.71
C MET A 161 -21.08 4.23 -10.52
N GLY A 162 -21.16 3.70 -9.29
CA GLY A 162 -21.11 4.52 -8.08
C GLY A 162 -22.46 5.18 -7.76
N MET A 163 -22.44 6.09 -6.80
CA MET A 163 -23.58 6.89 -6.37
C MET A 163 -23.11 8.28 -5.91
N SER A 164 -24.01 9.26 -5.90
CA SER A 164 -23.70 10.60 -5.37
C SER A 164 -23.32 10.51 -3.89
N LEU A 165 -22.24 11.20 -3.51
CA LEU A 165 -21.73 11.24 -2.15
C LEU A 165 -22.75 11.86 -1.17
N GLU A 166 -23.58 12.80 -1.62
CA GLU A 166 -24.63 13.43 -0.80
C GLU A 166 -25.64 12.40 -0.26
N LYS A 167 -25.89 11.33 -1.01
CA LYS A 167 -26.82 10.25 -0.61
C LYS A 167 -26.27 9.35 0.51
N THR A 168 -25.06 9.61 1.00
CA THR A 168 -24.43 8.85 2.08
C THR A 168 -24.61 9.51 3.45
N GLY A 169 -25.24 10.70 3.55
CA GLY A 169 -25.34 11.44 4.81
C GLY A 169 -25.97 10.68 5.97
N ASN A 170 -26.81 9.67 5.70
CA ASN A 170 -27.41 8.81 6.72
C ASN A 170 -26.59 7.55 7.06
N TRP A 171 -25.39 7.38 6.50
CA TRP A 171 -24.55 6.20 6.75
C TRP A 171 -23.82 6.26 8.10
N ALA A 172 -23.69 7.42 8.72
CA ALA A 172 -23.12 7.54 10.06
C ALA A 172 -23.89 8.54 10.92
N ALA A 173 -23.63 8.50 12.24
CA ALA A 173 -24.21 9.42 13.20
C ALA A 173 -23.76 10.87 12.96
N THR A 174 -22.54 11.05 12.44
CA THR A 174 -21.95 12.35 12.13
C THR A 174 -21.84 12.55 10.62
N ARG A 175 -21.99 13.81 10.20
CA ARG A 175 -21.88 14.24 8.80
C ARG A 175 -20.79 15.28 8.67
N LEU A 176 -20.19 15.33 7.50
CA LEU A 176 -19.34 16.45 7.10
C LEU A 176 -20.20 17.70 6.87
N GLU A 177 -19.57 18.88 6.84
CA GLU A 177 -20.24 20.14 6.49
C GLU A 177 -20.93 20.08 5.11
N SER A 178 -20.41 19.24 4.20
CA SER A 178 -21.01 18.94 2.90
C SER A 178 -22.32 18.12 2.98
N GLY A 179 -22.74 17.67 4.15
CA GLY A 179 -23.93 16.83 4.36
C GLY A 179 -23.72 15.33 4.08
N SER A 180 -22.55 14.94 3.57
CA SER A 180 -22.20 13.53 3.32
C SER A 180 -21.54 12.84 4.51
N VAL A 181 -21.44 11.50 4.47
CA VAL A 181 -20.64 10.77 5.46
C VAL A 181 -19.15 11.07 5.30
N ASP A 182 -18.40 11.02 6.41
CA ASP A 182 -16.95 11.00 6.36
C ASP A 182 -16.45 9.63 5.87
N VAL A 183 -16.07 9.55 4.59
CA VAL A 183 -15.61 8.31 3.94
C VAL A 183 -14.14 8.03 4.29
N THR A 184 -13.93 7.47 5.47
CA THR A 184 -12.60 7.12 6.03
C THR A 184 -12.05 5.78 5.55
N ASN A 185 -12.27 5.44 4.28
CA ASN A 185 -11.79 4.20 3.66
C ASN A 185 -11.70 4.34 2.13
N GLU A 186 -10.53 4.11 1.55
CA GLU A 186 -10.29 4.27 0.11
C GLU A 186 -11.12 3.31 -0.74
N TYR A 187 -11.29 2.06 -0.31
CA TYR A 187 -12.07 1.06 -1.05
C TYR A 187 -13.56 1.44 -1.11
N VAL A 188 -14.11 1.93 0.00
CA VAL A 188 -15.48 2.47 0.06
C VAL A 188 -15.61 3.70 -0.84
N SER A 189 -14.64 4.62 -0.77
CA SER A 189 -14.59 5.82 -1.61
C SER A 189 -14.58 5.49 -3.11
N LEU A 190 -13.78 4.50 -3.53
CA LEU A 190 -13.72 4.04 -4.91
C LEU A 190 -15.07 3.47 -5.37
N GLY A 191 -15.70 2.63 -4.54
CA GLY A 191 -17.01 2.06 -4.85
C GLY A 191 -18.11 3.12 -4.97
N ILE A 192 -18.14 4.09 -4.05
CA ILE A 192 -19.09 5.22 -4.13
C ILE A 192 -18.85 6.03 -5.41
N ARG A 193 -17.60 6.29 -5.80
CA ARG A 193 -17.30 7.22 -6.92
C ARG A 193 -17.31 6.58 -8.30
N GLY A 194 -17.07 5.28 -8.40
CA GLY A 194 -16.87 4.60 -9.68
C GLY A 194 -17.33 3.15 -9.73
N GLY A 195 -18.12 2.71 -8.74
CA GLY A 195 -18.71 1.39 -8.69
C GLY A 195 -17.71 0.26 -8.43
N LEU A 196 -18.17 -0.96 -8.63
CA LEU A 196 -17.42 -2.18 -8.35
C LEU A 196 -16.19 -2.31 -9.25
N ILE A 197 -16.26 -1.79 -10.48
CA ILE A 197 -15.15 -1.85 -11.43
C ILE A 197 -13.93 -1.05 -10.95
N SER A 198 -14.13 0.11 -10.32
CA SER A 198 -13.02 0.92 -9.79
C SER A 198 -12.32 0.19 -8.63
N VAL A 199 -13.09 -0.43 -7.72
CA VAL A 199 -12.57 -1.24 -6.61
C VAL A 199 -11.79 -2.44 -7.16
N PHE A 200 -12.33 -3.14 -8.15
CA PHE A 200 -11.67 -4.27 -8.78
C PHE A 200 -10.34 -3.88 -9.43
N LEU A 201 -10.33 -2.80 -10.22
CA LEU A 201 -9.11 -2.32 -10.88
C LEU A 201 -8.05 -1.88 -9.86
N PHE A 202 -8.46 -1.24 -8.77
CA PHE A 202 -7.55 -0.84 -7.70
C PHE A 202 -6.93 -2.04 -6.99
N ILE A 203 -7.72 -3.07 -6.65
CA ILE A 203 -7.20 -4.33 -6.10
C ILE A 203 -6.26 -5.00 -7.12
N ARG A 204 -6.64 -5.02 -8.40
CA ARG A 204 -5.85 -5.63 -9.47
C ARG A 204 -4.49 -4.95 -9.63
N LEU A 205 -4.44 -3.63 -9.50
CA LEU A 205 -3.21 -2.83 -9.49
C LEU A 205 -2.29 -3.26 -8.35
N ILE A 206 -2.79 -3.30 -7.12
CA ILE A 206 -2.01 -3.75 -5.94
C ILE A 206 -1.48 -5.19 -6.15
N VAL A 207 -2.32 -6.10 -6.64
CA VAL A 207 -1.92 -7.48 -6.95
C VAL A 207 -0.81 -7.51 -8.02
N LYS A 208 -0.89 -6.67 -9.06
CA LYS A 208 0.15 -6.57 -10.08
C LYS A 208 1.46 -6.07 -9.47
N CYS A 209 1.44 -5.04 -8.63
CA CYS A 209 2.61 -4.55 -7.91
C CYS A 209 3.31 -5.67 -7.12
N TYR A 210 2.59 -6.42 -6.28
CA TYR A 210 3.19 -7.52 -5.51
C TYR A 210 3.70 -8.67 -6.38
N ARG A 211 3.01 -9.00 -7.48
CA ARG A 211 3.48 -10.03 -8.42
C ARG A 211 4.79 -9.62 -9.08
N SER A 212 4.89 -8.36 -9.52
CA SER A 212 6.11 -7.82 -10.12
C SER A 212 7.25 -7.77 -9.10
N LEU A 213 7.00 -7.29 -7.88
CA LEU A 213 7.99 -7.28 -6.80
C LEU A 213 8.51 -8.69 -6.49
N GLY A 214 7.61 -9.67 -6.34
CA GLY A 214 8.00 -11.05 -6.08
C GLY A 214 8.85 -11.65 -7.19
N ALA A 215 8.52 -11.37 -8.46
CA ALA A 215 9.31 -11.81 -9.60
C ALA A 215 10.69 -11.12 -9.64
N SER A 216 10.76 -9.81 -9.41
CA SER A 216 12.03 -9.07 -9.34
C SER A 216 12.91 -9.52 -8.18
N MET A 217 12.33 -9.87 -7.02
CA MET A 217 13.08 -10.43 -5.89
C MET A 217 13.70 -11.79 -6.24
N GLN A 218 13.01 -12.62 -7.02
CA GLN A 218 13.58 -13.88 -7.50
C GLN A 218 14.77 -13.64 -8.43
N VAL A 219 14.72 -12.60 -9.27
CA VAL A 219 15.85 -12.20 -10.12
C VAL A 219 17.01 -11.69 -9.26
N ALA A 220 16.74 -10.80 -8.31
CA ALA A 220 17.75 -10.24 -7.42
C ALA A 220 18.49 -11.34 -6.63
N ARG A 221 17.81 -12.40 -6.18
CA ARG A 221 18.46 -13.55 -5.51
C ARG A 221 19.49 -14.28 -6.37
N GLY A 222 19.36 -14.24 -7.70
CA GLY A 222 20.29 -14.88 -8.62
C GLY A 222 21.57 -14.07 -8.85
N ASP A 223 21.60 -12.80 -8.46
CA ASP A 223 22.76 -11.92 -8.61
C ASP A 223 23.78 -12.17 -7.49
N LEU A 224 24.99 -12.61 -7.87
CA LEU A 224 26.06 -12.96 -6.95
C LEU A 224 26.75 -11.75 -6.31
N ILE A 225 26.64 -10.56 -6.90
CA ILE A 225 27.37 -9.37 -6.45
C ILE A 225 26.48 -8.56 -5.50
N ASN A 226 25.33 -8.09 -5.99
CA ASN A 226 24.47 -7.16 -5.25
C ASN A 226 23.12 -7.78 -4.83
N GLY A 227 22.95 -9.09 -5.01
CA GLY A 227 21.65 -9.74 -4.91
C GLY A 227 20.93 -9.56 -3.58
N LYS A 228 21.66 -9.69 -2.45
CA LYS A 228 21.07 -9.52 -1.12
C LYS A 228 20.58 -8.08 -0.88
N GLN A 229 21.36 -7.08 -1.27
CA GLN A 229 21.00 -5.68 -1.11
C GLN A 229 19.80 -5.32 -1.99
N ASN A 230 19.81 -5.76 -3.25
CA ASN A 230 18.70 -5.58 -4.18
C ASN A 230 17.41 -6.26 -3.69
N GLU A 231 17.53 -7.47 -3.14
CA GLU A 231 16.38 -8.18 -2.57
C GLU A 231 15.80 -7.44 -1.35
N LEU A 232 16.66 -6.91 -0.47
CA LEU A 232 16.25 -6.10 0.69
C LEU A 232 15.56 -4.80 0.26
N LEU A 233 16.05 -4.13 -0.78
CA LEU A 233 15.41 -2.93 -1.33
C LEU A 233 14.00 -3.24 -1.84
N LEU A 234 13.86 -4.27 -2.66
CA LEU A 234 12.57 -4.69 -3.20
C LEU A 234 11.59 -5.11 -2.10
N TRP A 235 12.09 -5.74 -1.03
CA TRP A 235 11.28 -6.05 0.16
C TRP A 235 10.85 -4.79 0.91
N GLY A 236 11.75 -3.81 1.08
CA GLY A 236 11.43 -2.52 1.67
C GLY A 236 10.33 -1.77 0.92
N ILE A 237 10.41 -1.77 -0.41
CA ILE A 237 9.36 -1.23 -1.30
C ILE A 237 8.04 -2.01 -1.09
N GLY A 238 8.10 -3.34 -1.00
CA GLY A 238 6.93 -4.17 -0.68
C GLY A 238 6.32 -3.87 0.69
N CYS A 239 7.15 -3.59 1.70
CA CYS A 239 6.73 -3.18 3.03
C CYS A 239 6.08 -1.80 3.01
N THR A 240 6.64 -0.82 2.27
CA THR A 240 6.00 0.49 2.06
C THR A 240 4.63 0.35 1.39
N LEU A 241 4.52 -0.46 0.33
CA LEU A 241 3.24 -0.73 -0.31
C LEU A 241 2.24 -1.37 0.66
N PHE A 242 2.71 -2.29 1.52
CA PHE A 242 1.86 -2.90 2.54
C PHE A 242 1.36 -1.89 3.57
N THR A 243 2.23 -0.98 4.03
CA THR A 243 1.84 0.10 4.93
C THR A 243 0.78 1.00 4.30
N HIS A 244 0.89 1.31 3.00
CA HIS A 244 -0.16 2.03 2.28
C HIS A 244 -1.47 1.24 2.28
N VAL A 245 -1.45 -0.06 1.94
CA VAL A 245 -2.63 -0.94 1.90
C VAL A 245 -3.36 -0.97 3.25
N VAL A 246 -2.63 -0.89 4.36
CA VAL A 246 -3.20 -0.77 5.71
C VAL A 246 -3.74 0.63 5.98
N ASN A 247 -2.98 1.68 5.70
CA ASN A 247 -3.42 3.05 5.97
C ASN A 247 -4.69 3.44 5.18
N ILE A 248 -4.82 2.98 3.94
CA ILE A 248 -6.01 3.27 3.12
C ILE A 248 -7.29 2.59 3.60
N THR A 249 -7.23 1.66 4.56
CA THR A 249 -8.44 1.16 5.25
C THR A 249 -8.94 2.11 6.33
N ALA A 250 -8.10 3.05 6.77
CA ALA A 250 -8.37 3.97 7.88
C ALA A 250 -8.57 5.43 7.41
N VAL A 251 -8.22 5.74 6.17
CA VAL A 251 -8.39 7.06 5.56
C VAL A 251 -8.46 6.91 4.04
N ARG A 252 -9.19 7.81 3.38
CA ARG A 252 -9.03 8.03 1.95
C ARG A 252 -7.77 8.87 1.72
N TYR A 253 -6.97 8.57 0.70
CA TYR A 253 -5.88 9.47 0.32
C TYR A 253 -6.39 10.65 -0.50
N TRP A 254 -6.04 11.83 -0.03
CA TRP A 254 -6.19 13.14 -0.65
C TRP A 254 -4.98 13.97 -0.21
N ASP A 255 -4.95 15.28 -0.44
CA ASP A 255 -3.79 16.15 -0.15
C ASP A 255 -2.46 15.64 -0.74
N GLN A 256 -1.33 15.99 -0.12
CA GLN A 256 -0.01 15.53 -0.53
C GLN A 256 0.12 14.01 -0.52
N MET A 257 -0.69 13.29 0.26
CA MET A 257 -0.63 11.83 0.35
C MET A 257 -0.97 11.15 -0.98
N PHE A 258 -1.76 11.80 -1.85
CA PHE A 258 -1.96 11.36 -3.24
C PHE A 258 -0.61 11.23 -3.95
N VAL A 259 0.26 12.24 -3.86
CA VAL A 259 1.57 12.25 -4.54
C VAL A 259 2.45 11.10 -4.06
N ILE A 260 2.48 10.87 -2.75
CA ILE A 260 3.28 9.80 -2.12
C ILE A 260 2.81 8.42 -2.57
N TRP A 261 1.49 8.24 -2.71
CA TRP A 261 0.93 7.02 -3.26
C TRP A 261 1.37 6.76 -4.70
N TYR A 262 1.23 7.74 -5.61
CA TYR A 262 1.68 7.56 -7.00
C TYR A 262 3.20 7.41 -7.11
N MET A 263 3.97 8.12 -6.28
CA MET A 263 5.42 7.96 -6.22
C MET A 263 5.80 6.53 -5.86
N THR A 264 5.10 5.91 -4.89
CA THR A 264 5.33 4.51 -4.52
C THR A 264 4.98 3.56 -5.66
N LEU A 265 3.86 3.78 -6.36
CA LEU A 265 3.49 2.98 -7.53
C LEU A 265 4.52 3.12 -8.66
N ALA A 266 5.00 4.34 -8.92
CA ALA A 266 6.04 4.61 -9.90
C ALA A 266 7.36 3.93 -9.50
N LEU A 267 7.75 3.99 -8.22
CA LEU A 267 8.93 3.31 -7.69
C LEU A 267 8.83 1.78 -7.90
N VAL A 268 7.68 1.17 -7.57
CA VAL A 268 7.44 -0.26 -7.83
C VAL A 268 7.57 -0.55 -9.32
N SER A 269 6.92 0.22 -10.18
CA SER A 269 6.95 0.02 -11.63
C SER A 269 8.37 0.10 -12.19
N SER A 270 9.09 1.19 -11.89
CA SER A 270 10.45 1.44 -12.39
C SER A 270 11.45 0.41 -11.89
N MET A 271 11.43 0.10 -10.59
CA MET A 271 12.36 -0.88 -10.00
C MET A 271 12.10 -2.29 -10.54
N THR A 272 10.84 -2.69 -10.62
CA THR A 272 10.52 -4.04 -11.13
C THR A 272 10.81 -4.18 -12.62
N ALA A 273 10.56 -3.14 -13.41
CA ALA A 273 10.94 -3.10 -14.83
C ALA A 273 12.45 -3.26 -15.01
N TYR A 274 13.27 -2.56 -14.22
CA TYR A 274 14.74 -2.69 -14.26
C TYR A 274 15.18 -4.16 -14.08
N PHE A 275 14.77 -4.81 -12.99
CA PHE A 275 15.18 -6.20 -12.72
C PHE A 275 14.65 -7.20 -13.76
N LEU A 276 13.41 -7.03 -14.22
CA LEU A 276 12.81 -7.95 -15.19
C LEU A 276 13.43 -7.80 -16.59
N GLN A 277 13.82 -6.58 -16.98
CA GLN A 277 14.55 -6.33 -18.22
C GLN A 277 15.96 -6.90 -18.19
N VAL A 278 16.67 -6.82 -17.06
CA VAL A 278 18.00 -7.46 -16.89
C VAL A 278 17.90 -8.96 -17.14
N LYS A 279 16.94 -9.63 -16.50
CA LYS A 279 16.68 -11.07 -16.71
C LYS A 279 16.42 -11.39 -18.19
N PHE A 280 15.61 -10.60 -18.86
CA PHE A 280 15.30 -10.80 -20.28
C PHE A 280 16.55 -10.66 -21.15
N LYS A 281 17.38 -9.63 -20.91
CA LYS A 281 18.64 -9.45 -21.65
C LYS A 281 19.63 -10.58 -21.42
N GLU A 282 19.76 -11.07 -20.19
CA GLU A 282 20.62 -12.22 -19.87
C GLU A 282 20.14 -13.50 -20.57
N TYR A 283 18.83 -13.75 -20.55
CA TYR A 283 18.23 -14.85 -21.30
C TYR A 283 18.55 -14.75 -22.80
N MET A 284 18.36 -13.57 -23.40
CA MET A 284 18.67 -13.34 -24.82
C MET A 284 20.17 -13.46 -25.15
N LYS A 285 21.08 -13.18 -24.21
CA LYS A 285 22.53 -13.42 -24.38
C LYS A 285 22.90 -14.90 -24.26
N GLY A 286 22.23 -15.64 -23.36
CA GLY A 286 22.44 -17.08 -23.17
C GLY A 286 21.89 -17.93 -24.31
N VAL A 287 20.85 -17.45 -25.00
CA VAL A 287 20.45 -17.95 -26.31
C VAL A 287 21.47 -17.45 -27.34
N LYS A 288 22.52 -18.25 -27.62
CA LYS A 288 23.47 -17.92 -28.70
C LYS A 288 22.68 -17.60 -29.97
N ILE A 289 22.96 -16.47 -30.61
CA ILE A 289 22.35 -16.08 -31.90
C ILE A 289 22.54 -17.19 -32.96
N SER A 290 23.62 -17.97 -32.87
CA SER A 290 23.82 -19.16 -33.71
C SER A 290 22.74 -20.23 -33.56
N ASN A 291 22.10 -20.35 -32.39
CA ASN A 291 21.04 -21.33 -32.14
C ASN A 291 19.70 -20.89 -32.74
N ILE A 292 19.50 -19.58 -32.93
CA ILE A 292 18.32 -19.04 -33.62
C ILE A 292 18.44 -19.34 -35.12
N TYR A 293 19.61 -19.08 -35.72
CA TYR A 293 19.88 -19.43 -37.11
C TYR A 293 19.97 -20.95 -37.35
N SER A 294 20.35 -21.77 -36.36
CA SER A 294 20.31 -23.23 -36.51
C SER A 294 18.89 -23.78 -36.41
N MET A 295 18.01 -23.18 -35.60
CA MET A 295 16.59 -23.55 -35.53
C MET A 295 15.85 -23.22 -36.84
N ASP A 296 16.09 -22.05 -37.44
CA ASP A 296 15.52 -21.73 -38.75
C ASP A 296 16.06 -22.65 -39.86
N ASN A 297 17.34 -23.01 -39.84
CA ASN A 297 17.90 -23.98 -40.79
C ASN A 297 17.35 -25.41 -40.60
N ASP A 298 17.05 -25.83 -39.37
CA ASP A 298 16.42 -27.13 -39.09
C ASP A 298 14.95 -27.17 -39.52
N ILE A 299 14.22 -26.05 -39.40
CA ILE A 299 12.85 -25.92 -39.89
C ILE A 299 12.84 -25.91 -41.42
N MET A 300 13.70 -25.11 -42.04
CA MET A 300 13.85 -25.01 -43.51
C MET A 300 14.39 -26.30 -44.15
N SER A 301 15.19 -27.11 -43.43
CA SER A 301 15.66 -28.41 -43.91
C SER A 301 14.63 -29.54 -43.76
N LYS A 302 13.71 -29.43 -42.80
CA LYS A 302 12.57 -30.34 -42.65
C LYS A 302 11.47 -30.08 -43.68
N GLU A 303 11.23 -28.81 -44.05
CA GLU A 303 10.29 -28.46 -45.12
C GLU A 303 10.78 -28.86 -46.53
N ARG A 304 12.10 -28.97 -46.76
CA ARG A 304 12.63 -29.52 -48.03
C ARG A 304 12.54 -31.04 -48.18
N LYS A 305 12.19 -31.78 -47.12
CA LYS A 305 12.16 -33.25 -47.12
C LYS A 305 10.75 -33.85 -47.16
N THR A 306 9.71 -33.03 -47.29
CA THR A 306 8.36 -33.53 -47.58
C THR A 306 8.24 -33.65 -49.11
N PRO A 307 8.18 -34.86 -49.69
CA PRO A 307 7.86 -35.00 -51.10
C PRO A 307 6.44 -34.47 -51.29
N LEU A 308 6.24 -33.64 -52.31
CA LEU A 308 4.93 -33.37 -52.87
C LEU A 308 4.31 -34.71 -53.25
N ILE A 309 3.38 -35.20 -52.42
CA ILE A 309 2.46 -36.25 -52.82
C ILE A 309 1.51 -35.57 -53.80
N VAL A 310 1.80 -35.77 -55.08
CA VAL A 310 0.86 -35.55 -56.17
C VAL A 310 -0.03 -36.79 -56.17
N ASP A 311 -1.29 -36.60 -55.80
CA ASP A 311 -2.47 -37.31 -56.30
C ASP A 311 -3.65 -36.33 -56.27
#